data_AF-A0A1I0DNC3-F1
#
_entry.id   AF-A0A1I0DNC3-F1
#
_cell.length_a   1.000
_cell.length_b   1.000
_cell.length_c   1.000
_cell.angle_alpha   90.00
_cell.angle_beta   90.00
_cell.angle_gamma   90.00
#
_symmetry.space_group_name_H-M   'P 1'
#
loop_
_entity.id
_entity.type
_entity.pdbx_description
1 polymer ?
#
loop_
_entity_poly.entity_id
_entity_poly.type
_entity_poly.pdbx_seq_one_letter_code
_entity_poly.pdbx_strand_id
1 'polypeptide(L)' 'MEITFEVPAERVAFMLEMLRSLSFVSNPRPINPAAVDTTAYLSASPANAERLQQAYEQFDAGQRVDFSFPAE' A
#
# COMPACT_ATOMS: atom_id res chain seq x y z
N MET A 1 -13.07 22.53 18.55
CA MET A 1 -14.24 21.74 18.97
C MET A 1 -13.92 20.29 18.70
N GLU A 2 -14.05 19.44 19.71
CA GLU A 2 -13.77 18.01 19.63
C GLU A 2 -15.09 17.25 19.76
N ILE A 3 -15.31 16.24 18.91
CA ILE A 3 -16.51 15.40 18.93
C ILE A 3 -16.05 13.96 19.11
N THR A 4 -16.43 13.35 20.23
CA THR A 4 -16.09 11.97 20.59
C THR A 4 -17.31 11.08 20.37
N PHE A 5 -17.11 9.92 19.74
CA PHE A 5 -18.15 8.93 19.51
C PHE A 5 -17.77 7.62 20.21
N GLU A 6 -18.69 7.05 20.99
CA GLU A 6 -18.56 5.69 21.51
C GLU A 6 -19.11 4.71 20.47
N VAL A 7 -18.22 3.85 19.95
CA VAL A 7 -18.55 2.89 18.89
C VAL A 7 -18.22 1.48 19.37
N PRO A 8 -19.14 0.50 19.25
CA PRO A 8 -18.86 -0.91 19.52
C PRO A 8 -17.71 -1.42 18.66
N ALA A 9 -16.84 -2.27 19.22
CA ALA A 9 -15.58 -2.71 18.58
C ALA A 9 -15.81 -3.31 17.18
N GLU A 10 -16.88 -4.08 17.01
CA GLU A 10 -17.27 -4.73 15.77
C GLU A 10 -17.70 -3.75 14.66
N ARG A 11 -18.05 -2.50 15.01
CA ARG A 11 -18.48 -1.46 14.05
C ARG A 11 -17.40 -0.44 13.73
N VAL A 12 -16.25 -0.49 14.41
CA VAL A 12 -15.15 0.47 14.24
C VAL A 12 -14.63 0.49 12.80
N ALA A 13 -14.42 -0.67 12.19
CA ALA A 13 -13.91 -0.77 10.82
C ALA A 13 -14.86 -0.11 9.81
N PHE A 14 -16.15 -0.38 9.92
CA PHE A 14 -17.19 0.22 9.08
C PHE A 14 -17.27 1.74 9.26
N MET A 15 -17.19 2.23 10.50
CA MET A 15 -17.27 3.66 10.78
C MET A 15 -16.06 4.44 10.27
N LEU A 16 -14.87 3.85 10.35
CA LEU A 16 -13.66 4.43 9.75
C LEU A 16 -13.76 4.52 8.23
N GLU A 17 -14.36 3.51 7.59
CA GLU A 17 -14.53 3.51 6.14
C GLU A 17 -15.56 4.54 5.68
N MET A 18 -16.69 4.65 6.39
CA MET A 18 -17.67 5.70 6.14
C MET A 18 -17.05 7.10 6.30
N LEU A 19 -16.27 7.34 7.36
CA LEU A 19 -15.58 8.62 7.56
C LEU A 19 -14.56 8.91 6.45
N ARG A 20 -13.87 7.90 5.90
CA ARG A 20 -12.96 8.08 4.75
C ARG A 20 -13.67 8.46 3.46
N SER A 21 -14.92 8.04 3.28
CA SER A 21 -15.72 8.40 2.10
C SER A 21 -16.21 9.86 2.11
N LEU A 22 -16.14 10.54 3.26
CA LEU A 22 -16.56 11.93 3.39
C LEU A 22 -15.43 12.86 2.95
N SER A 23 -15.66 13.62 1.88
CA SER A 23 -14.67 14.49 1.23
C SER A 23 -14.11 15.62 2.10
N PHE A 24 -14.75 15.93 3.22
CA PHE A 24 -14.35 16.98 4.17
C PHE A 24 -13.65 16.41 5.43
N VAL A 25 -13.55 15.09 5.57
CA VAL A 25 -12.87 14.46 6.70
C VAL A 25 -11.42 14.19 6.31
N SER A 26 -10.53 15.15 6.62
CA SER A 26 -9.10 14.86 6.65
C SER A 26 -8.84 13.88 7.77
N ASN A 27 -8.57 12.62 7.45
CA ASN A 27 -8.09 11.64 8.41
C ASN A 27 -6.61 11.93 8.71
N PRO A 28 -6.27 12.45 9.89
CA PRO A 28 -4.88 12.80 10.23
C PRO A 28 -4.05 11.58 10.62
N ARG A 29 -4.56 10.34 10.44
CA ARG A 29 -3.72 9.16 10.60
C ARG A 29 -2.49 9.35 9.73
N PRO A 30 -1.28 9.19 10.30
CA PRO A 30 -0.08 9.26 9.50
C PRO A 30 -0.18 8.20 8.42
N ILE A 31 -0.35 8.63 7.16
CA ILE A 31 0.11 7.85 6.02
C ILE A 31 1.55 7.54 6.37
N ASN A 32 1.88 6.25 6.47
CA ASN A 32 3.19 5.83 6.95
C ASN A 32 4.28 6.66 6.22
N PRO A 33 5.03 7.52 6.93
CA PRO A 33 6.04 8.38 6.30
C PRO A 33 7.19 7.56 5.69
N ALA A 34 7.19 6.24 5.89
CA ALA A 34 8.15 5.30 5.34
C ALA A 34 7.82 4.81 3.91
N ALA A 35 6.75 5.26 3.25
CA ALA A 35 6.65 5.14 1.80
C ALA A 35 7.59 6.18 1.15
N VAL A 36 8.88 6.03 1.42
CA VAL A 36 9.93 6.79 0.75
C VAL A 36 9.83 6.40 -0.73
N ASP A 37 9.72 7.39 -1.60
CA ASP A 37 9.81 7.14 -3.04
C ASP A 37 11.22 6.62 -3.36
N THR A 38 11.33 5.30 -3.53
CA THR A 38 12.59 4.63 -3.87
C THR A 38 12.76 4.46 -5.37
N THR A 39 11.91 5.07 -6.21
CA THR A 39 11.97 4.91 -7.67
C THR A 39 13.34 5.31 -8.21
N ALA A 40 13.89 6.42 -7.73
CA ALA A 40 15.22 6.87 -8.14
C ALA A 40 16.32 5.87 -7.77
N TYR A 41 16.22 5.21 -6.62
CA TYR A 41 17.16 4.19 -6.19
C TYR A 41 17.07 2.93 -7.06
N LEU A 42 15.85 2.47 -7.34
CA LEU A 42 15.62 1.28 -8.17
C LEU A 42 16.05 1.50 -9.62
N SER A 43 15.87 2.72 -10.15
CA SER A 43 16.25 3.09 -11.51
C SER A 43 17.72 3.55 -11.65
N ALA A 44 18.46 3.69 -10.55
CA ALA A 44 19.84 4.18 -10.59
C ALA A 44 20.81 3.21 -11.31
N SER A 45 20.53 1.91 -11.26
CA SER A 45 21.31 0.90 -11.98
C SER A 45 20.60 0.49 -13.28
N PRO A 46 21.21 0.68 -14.46
CA PRO A 46 20.59 0.31 -15.74
C PRO A 46 20.20 -1.17 -15.81
N ALA A 47 21.07 -2.06 -15.31
CA ALA A 47 20.79 -3.49 -15.26
C ALA A 47 19.63 -3.84 -14.31
N ASN A 48 19.41 -3.06 -13.24
CA ASN A 48 18.27 -3.27 -12.36
C ASN A 48 16.97 -2.75 -12.99
N ALA A 49 17.03 -1.60 -13.67
CA ALA A 49 15.89 -1.03 -14.38
C ALA A 49 15.38 -1.97 -15.49
N GLU A 50 16.28 -2.56 -16.29
CA GLU A 50 15.92 -3.53 -17.31
C GLU A 50 15.24 -4.78 -16.73
N ARG A 51 15.76 -5.31 -15.62
CA ARG A 51 15.14 -6.46 -14.93
C ARG A 51 13.76 -6.14 -14.36
N LEU A 52 13.60 -4.95 -13.78
CA LEU A 52 12.32 -4.46 -13.27
C LEU A 52 11.30 -4.36 -14.40
N GLN A 53 11.70 -3.79 -15.55
CA GLN A 53 10.82 -3.68 -16.71
C GLN A 53 10.37 -5.07 -17.20
N GLN A 54 11.29 -6.02 -17.36
CA GLN A 54 10.96 -7.39 -17.77
C GLN A 54 10.02 -8.09 -16.76
N ALA A 55 10.21 -7.86 -15.47
CA ALA A 55 9.34 -8.42 -14.44
C ALA A 55 7.91 -7.88 -14.52
N TYR A 56 7.75 -6.57 -14.82
CA TYR A 56 6.43 -5.98 -15.06
C TYR A 56 5.76 -6.57 -16.30
N GLU A 57 6.49 -6.71 -17.41
CA GLU A 57 5.96 -7.31 -18.65
C GLU A 57 5.49 -8.76 -18.42
N GLN A 58 6.24 -9.55 -17.65
CA GLN A 58 5.84 -10.91 -17.26
C GLN A 58 4.59 -10.91 -16.38
N PHE A 59 4.51 -10.00 -15.41
CA PHE A 59 3.35 -9.86 -14.54
C PHE A 59 2.08 -9.50 -15.31
N ASP A 60 2.17 -8.54 -16.24
CA ASP A 60 1.06 -8.12 -17.10
C ASP A 60 0.63 -9.23 -18.06
N ALA A 61 1.58 -10.03 -18.55
CA ALA A 61 1.31 -11.24 -19.32
C ALA A 61 0.74 -12.41 -18.48
N GLY A 62 0.58 -12.22 -17.16
CA GLY A 62 0.07 -13.24 -16.25
C GLY A 62 1.07 -14.36 -15.93
N GLN A 63 2.34 -14.20 -16.32
CA GLN A 63 3.41 -15.16 -16.05
C GLN A 63 3.88 -14.98 -14.61
N ARG A 64 3.34 -15.80 -13.70
CA ARG A 64 3.73 -15.81 -12.28
C ARG A 64 4.49 -17.08 -11.97
N VAL A 65 5.50 -16.95 -11.12
CA VAL A 65 6.23 -18.09 -10.55
C VAL A 65 5.67 -18.35 -9.17
N ASP A 66 5.12 -19.55 -8.97
CA ASP A 66 4.71 -19.98 -7.63
C ASP A 66 5.94 -20.12 -6.75
N PHE A 67 6.00 -19.33 -5.68
CA PHE A 67 7.09 -19.34 -4.73
C PHE A 67 6.55 -19.76 -3.36
N SER A 68 7.16 -20.79 -2.78
CA SER A 68 6.94 -21.19 -1.39
C SER A 68 8.21 -20.92 -0.59
N PHE A 69 8.07 -20.31 0.58
CA PHE A 69 9.19 -20.18 1.50
C PHE A 69 9.68 -21.58 1.94
N PRO A 70 11.00 -21.80 2.02
CA PRO A 70 11.54 -23.03 2.58
C PRO A 70 11.09 -23.16 4.04
N ALA A 71 10.75 -24.38 4.47
CA ALA A 71 10.49 -24.67 5.87
C ALA A 71 11.78 -24.49 6.68
N GLU A 72 11.69 -23.84 7.84
CA GLU A 72 12.79 -23.66 8.81
C GLU A 72 13.36 -25.00 9.31
#